data_AF-A0A959LEQ3-F1
#
_entry.id   AF-A0A959LEQ3-F1
#
_cell.length_a   1.000
_cell.length_b   1.000
_cell.length_c   1.000
_cell.angle_alpha   90.00
_cell.angle_beta   90.00
_cell.angle_gamma   90.00
#
_symmetry.space_group_name_H-M   'P 1'
#
loop_
_entity.id
_entity.type
_entity.pdbx_description
1 polymer ?
#
loop_
_entity_poly.entity_id
_entity_poly.type
_entity_poly.pdbx_seq_one_letter_code
_entity_poly.pdbx_strand_id
1 'polypeptide(L)'
;TGNELVALLLESAEIKALKPELNKAQKNRTYPYFIYEFLDDSGYINFGIAKSSTKNEKDKKILGHYTSKLAAKSFLSYLRDELILCGNKSSLEYTLNSCHYYQLNKCFGACINGESIEDYNIRASRAIEYLNQKFDTDFLILGKGRNHQEKAIVLVEDGYYRGYGYVDDEVLSYGIEEIKENIKRVKENPETNRIIRQYIEHKDYEIVYY
;
A
#
# COMPACT_ATOMS: atom_id res chain seq x y z
N THR A 1 21.35 14.62 -14.20
CA THR A 1 21.40 13.17 -13.88
C THR A 1 20.20 12.87 -13.00
N GLY A 2 19.32 11.96 -13.41
CA GLY A 2 17.95 11.86 -12.85
C GLY A 2 17.87 11.16 -11.49
N ASN A 3 16.86 11.52 -10.70
CA ASN A 3 16.50 10.85 -9.45
C ASN A 3 15.76 9.53 -9.77
N GLU A 4 16.23 8.41 -9.21
CA GLU A 4 15.69 7.06 -9.47
C GLU A 4 14.22 6.93 -9.04
N LEU A 5 13.87 7.41 -7.84
CA LEU A 5 12.49 7.36 -7.34
C LEU A 5 11.54 8.19 -8.22
N VAL A 6 11.96 9.40 -8.60
CA VAL A 6 11.15 10.25 -9.50
C VAL A 6 10.95 9.57 -10.86
N ALA A 7 11.98 8.90 -11.39
CA ALA A 7 11.86 8.15 -12.65
C ALA A 7 10.85 7.00 -12.54
N LEU A 8 10.89 6.20 -11.47
CA LEU A 8 9.93 5.11 -11.22
C LEU A 8 8.49 5.63 -11.09
N LEU A 9 8.30 6.75 -10.40
CA LEU A 9 6.99 7.38 -10.23
C LEU A 9 6.45 7.93 -11.56
N LEU A 10 7.32 8.50 -12.40
CA LEU A 10 6.97 8.99 -13.73
C LEU A 10 6.61 7.86 -14.68
N GLU A 11 7.40 6.78 -14.71
CA GLU A 11 7.11 5.59 -15.52
C GLU A 11 5.73 5.01 -15.15
N SER A 12 5.44 4.89 -13.85
CA SER A 12 4.13 4.45 -13.36
C SER A 12 2.99 5.36 -13.86
N ALA A 13 3.21 6.68 -13.88
CA ALA A 13 2.23 7.65 -14.34
C ALA A 13 2.01 7.58 -15.87
N GLU A 14 3.08 7.40 -16.66
CA GLU A 14 3.03 7.29 -18.12
C GLU A 14 2.33 6.02 -18.57
N ILE A 15 2.58 4.88 -17.92
CA ILE A 15 1.87 3.62 -18.20
C ILE A 15 0.36 3.81 -18.04
N LYS A 16 -0.08 4.50 -16.98
CA LYS A 16 -1.50 4.81 -16.75
C LYS A 16 -2.06 5.81 -17.76
N ALA A 17 -1.28 6.79 -18.20
CA ALA A 17 -1.69 7.75 -19.21
C ALA A 17 -1.88 7.10 -20.60
N LEU A 18 -1.02 6.15 -20.97
CA LEU A 18 -1.08 5.42 -22.24
C LEU A 18 -2.14 4.31 -22.27
N LYS A 19 -2.47 3.73 -21.10
CA LYS A 19 -3.58 2.80 -20.91
C LYS A 19 -4.64 3.44 -20.01
N PRO A 20 -5.36 4.48 -20.47
CA PRO A 20 -6.47 5.01 -19.71
C PRO A 20 -7.52 3.90 -19.68
N GLU A 21 -7.63 3.20 -18.56
CA GLU A 21 -8.48 2.03 -18.45
C GLU A 21 -9.87 2.33 -19.02
N LEU A 22 -10.29 1.46 -19.94
CA LEU A 22 -11.58 1.45 -20.60
C LEU A 22 -12.70 1.47 -19.55
N ASN A 23 -13.12 2.64 -19.07
CA ASN A 23 -14.44 2.89 -18.48
C ASN A 23 -14.69 4.40 -18.26
N LYS A 24 -15.08 5.07 -19.35
CA LYS A 24 -15.83 6.34 -19.32
C LYS A 24 -17.28 6.19 -18.85
N ALA A 25 -17.73 4.98 -18.49
CA ALA A 25 -19.14 4.66 -18.27
C ALA A 25 -19.44 4.26 -16.82
N GLN A 26 -19.27 5.20 -15.89
CA GLN A 26 -20.04 5.40 -14.65
C GLN A 26 -19.19 6.25 -13.70
N LYS A 27 -19.83 6.95 -12.75
CA LYS A 27 -19.22 7.58 -11.57
C LYS A 27 -18.56 6.54 -10.63
N ASN A 28 -17.84 5.56 -11.17
CA ASN A 28 -17.28 4.45 -10.43
C ASN A 28 -15.92 4.89 -9.88
N ARG A 29 -15.78 4.73 -8.55
CA ARG A 29 -14.50 4.90 -7.86
C ARG A 29 -13.42 4.13 -8.63
N THR A 30 -12.28 4.77 -8.91
CA THR A 30 -11.12 4.16 -9.58
C THR A 30 -10.66 2.87 -8.90
N TYR A 31 -10.92 2.73 -7.60
CA TYR A 31 -10.64 1.53 -6.82
C TYR A 31 -11.91 1.02 -6.10
N PRO A 32 -12.75 0.23 -6.79
CA PRO A 32 -14.07 -0.18 -6.30
C PRO A 32 -14.03 -1.31 -5.26
N TYR A 33 -12.84 -1.83 -4.90
CA TYR A 33 -12.66 -2.83 -3.86
C TYR A 33 -11.58 -2.42 -2.86
N PHE A 34 -11.62 -2.98 -1.66
CA PHE A 34 -10.58 -2.82 -0.65
C PHE A 34 -10.37 -4.08 0.18
N ILE A 35 -9.18 -4.20 0.74
CA ILE A 35 -8.82 -5.19 1.76
C ILE A 35 -8.84 -4.50 3.13
N TYR A 36 -9.36 -5.19 4.14
CA TYR A 36 -9.38 -4.72 5.52
C TYR A 36 -9.01 -5.84 6.49
N GLU A 37 -8.51 -5.47 7.66
CA GLU A 37 -8.28 -6.40 8.77
C GLU A 37 -9.43 -6.36 9.80
N PHE A 38 -9.56 -7.45 10.55
CA PHE A 38 -10.34 -7.55 11.77
C PHE A 38 -9.80 -8.68 12.66
N LEU A 39 -10.10 -8.64 13.95
CA LEU A 39 -9.85 -9.76 14.86
C LEU A 39 -11.11 -10.63 14.95
N ASP A 40 -10.92 -11.94 15.01
CA ASP A 40 -12.01 -12.84 15.41
C ASP A 40 -12.09 -12.99 16.94
N ASP A 41 -13.11 -13.70 17.40
CA ASP A 41 -13.36 -13.92 18.84
C ASP A 41 -12.23 -14.67 19.55
N SER A 42 -11.38 -15.38 18.81
CA SER A 42 -10.21 -16.09 19.34
C SER A 42 -8.95 -15.23 19.31
N GLY A 43 -8.99 -14.02 18.74
CA GLY A 43 -7.86 -13.09 18.68
C GLY A 43 -6.94 -13.26 17.46
N TYR A 44 -7.30 -14.10 16.47
CA TYR A 44 -6.52 -14.18 15.23
C TYR A 44 -6.84 -13.00 14.31
N ILE A 45 -5.81 -12.48 13.63
CA ILE A 45 -5.96 -11.48 12.57
C ILE A 45 -6.58 -12.15 11.33
N ASN A 46 -7.69 -11.58 10.88
CA ASN A 46 -8.40 -11.99 9.69
C ASN A 46 -8.38 -10.87 8.64
N PHE A 47 -8.40 -11.25 7.38
CA PHE A 47 -8.46 -10.34 6.24
C PHE A 47 -9.80 -10.50 5.54
N GLY A 48 -10.37 -9.40 5.02
CA GLY A 48 -11.58 -9.43 4.22
C GLY A 48 -11.46 -8.58 2.96
N ILE A 49 -12.26 -8.91 1.93
CA ILE A 49 -12.37 -8.14 0.68
C ILE A 49 -13.80 -7.64 0.53
N ALA A 50 -13.98 -6.33 0.35
CA ALA A 50 -15.31 -5.72 0.19
C ALA A 50 -15.33 -4.67 -0.94
N LYS A 51 -16.54 -4.33 -1.40
CA LYS A 51 -16.75 -3.22 -2.35
C LYS A 51 -16.64 -1.87 -1.62
N SER A 52 -15.89 -0.93 -2.19
CA SER A 52 -15.69 0.43 -1.70
C SER A 52 -17.02 1.21 -1.72
N SER A 53 -17.50 1.61 -0.54
CA SER A 53 -18.62 2.53 -0.36
C SER A 53 -18.56 3.12 1.04
N THR A 54 -19.12 4.31 1.27
CA THR A 54 -19.15 4.95 2.60
C THR A 54 -19.70 4.01 3.67
N LYS A 55 -20.74 3.22 3.35
CA LYS A 55 -21.32 2.24 4.28
C LYS A 55 -20.36 1.09 4.61
N ASN A 56 -19.68 0.53 3.60
CA ASN A 56 -18.84 -0.64 3.80
C ASN A 56 -17.48 -0.31 4.41
N GLU A 57 -17.00 0.91 4.18
CA GLU A 57 -15.71 1.40 4.69
C GLU A 57 -15.80 1.86 6.14
N LYS A 58 -17.01 2.25 6.58
CA LYS A 58 -17.26 2.71 7.95
C LYS A 58 -16.81 1.64 8.94
N ASP A 59 -16.05 2.08 9.94
CA ASP A 59 -15.55 1.27 11.07
C ASP A 59 -14.62 0.11 10.67
N LYS A 60 -14.09 0.10 9.43
CA LYS A 60 -13.13 -0.90 8.97
C LYS A 60 -11.71 -0.37 8.96
N LYS A 61 -10.77 -1.20 9.42
CA LYS A 61 -9.34 -0.96 9.26
C LYS A 61 -8.90 -1.33 7.86
N ILE A 62 -8.99 -0.37 6.94
CA ILE A 62 -8.68 -0.57 5.52
C ILE A 62 -7.16 -0.59 5.34
N LEU A 63 -6.67 -1.64 4.67
CA LEU A 63 -5.26 -1.81 4.36
C LEU A 63 -4.93 -1.26 2.97
N GLY A 64 -5.80 -1.47 1.98
CA GLY A 64 -5.54 -0.97 0.64
C GLY A 64 -6.74 -1.07 -0.29
N HIS A 65 -6.70 -0.28 -1.37
CA HIS A 65 -7.75 -0.21 -2.38
C HIS A 65 -7.28 -0.84 -3.70
N TYR A 66 -8.20 -1.47 -4.43
CA TYR A 66 -7.90 -2.28 -5.60
C TYR A 66 -8.87 -2.00 -6.74
N THR A 67 -8.36 -2.06 -7.97
CA THR A 67 -9.11 -1.85 -9.22
C THR A 67 -10.16 -2.92 -9.46
N SER A 68 -9.95 -4.14 -8.95
CA SER A 68 -10.90 -5.23 -9.04
C SER A 68 -10.84 -6.18 -7.83
N LYS A 69 -11.92 -6.93 -7.61
CA LYS A 69 -11.94 -8.03 -6.61
C LYS A 69 -10.86 -9.06 -6.90
N LEU A 70 -10.60 -9.33 -8.18
CA LEU A 70 -9.56 -10.27 -8.60
C LEU A 70 -8.17 -9.77 -8.22
N ALA A 71 -7.85 -8.49 -8.46
CA ALA A 71 -6.58 -7.90 -8.06
C ALA A 71 -6.35 -8.00 -6.54
N ALA A 72 -7.36 -7.65 -5.73
CA ALA A 72 -7.31 -7.82 -4.28
C ALA A 72 -7.09 -9.28 -3.88
N LYS A 73 -7.86 -10.21 -4.46
CA LYS A 73 -7.77 -11.65 -4.17
C LYS A 73 -6.41 -12.22 -4.55
N SER A 74 -5.86 -11.83 -5.71
CA SER A 74 -4.56 -12.29 -6.18
C SER A 74 -3.44 -11.84 -5.26
N PHE A 75 -3.44 -10.57 -4.82
CA PHE A 75 -2.40 -10.09 -3.93
C PHE A 75 -2.49 -10.72 -2.53
N LEU A 76 -3.70 -10.87 -1.98
CA LEU A 76 -3.90 -11.57 -0.71
C LEU A 76 -3.54 -13.06 -0.80
N SER A 77 -3.77 -13.70 -1.96
CA SER A 77 -3.37 -15.09 -2.19
C SER A 77 -1.85 -15.23 -2.26
N TYR A 78 -1.16 -14.30 -2.93
CA TYR A 78 0.30 -14.23 -2.93
C TYR A 78 0.85 -14.11 -1.51
N LEU A 79 0.33 -13.18 -0.71
CA LEU A 79 0.78 -13.02 0.68
C LEU A 79 0.44 -14.22 1.57
N ARG A 80 -0.70 -14.88 1.36
CA ARG A 80 -1.02 -16.13 2.05
C ARG A 80 0.04 -17.19 1.79
N ASP A 81 0.47 -17.34 0.54
CA ASP A 81 1.44 -18.36 0.15
C ASP A 81 2.83 -18.01 0.68
N GLU A 82 3.26 -16.76 0.53
CA GLU A 82 4.56 -16.25 0.98
C GLU A 82 4.72 -16.29 2.50
N LEU A 83 3.66 -15.91 3.23
CA LEU A 83 3.67 -15.79 4.70
C LEU A 83 2.99 -16.98 5.39
N ILE A 84 2.63 -18.04 4.64
CA ILE A 84 2.06 -19.31 5.11
C ILE A 84 0.71 -19.11 5.86
N LEU A 85 -0.07 -18.09 5.49
CA LEU A 85 -1.31 -17.74 6.20
C LEU A 85 -2.41 -18.80 6.02
N CYS A 86 -3.36 -18.80 6.95
CA CYS A 86 -4.49 -19.72 6.92
C CYS A 86 -5.55 -19.28 5.90
N GLY A 87 -5.93 -20.18 4.99
CA GLY A 87 -6.93 -19.89 3.94
C GLY A 87 -8.27 -19.32 4.44
N ASN A 88 -8.79 -19.83 5.58
CA ASN A 88 -10.02 -19.33 6.18
C ASN A 88 -9.83 -17.93 6.79
N LYS A 89 -8.73 -17.70 7.52
CA LYS A 89 -8.44 -16.39 8.14
C LYS A 89 -8.14 -15.31 7.09
N SER A 90 -7.70 -15.68 5.89
CA SER A 90 -7.51 -14.76 4.76
C SER A 90 -8.78 -14.50 3.93
N SER A 91 -9.97 -14.98 4.32
CA SER A 91 -11.22 -14.88 3.53
C SER A 91 -11.13 -15.43 2.09
N LEU A 92 -10.17 -16.32 1.85
CA LEU A 92 -9.97 -17.00 0.55
C LEU A 92 -10.76 -18.31 0.48
N GLU A 93 -11.07 -18.87 1.65
CA GLU A 93 -11.88 -20.06 1.88
C GLU A 93 -12.88 -19.80 3.02
N TYR A 94 -13.95 -20.57 3.06
CA TYR A 94 -15.01 -20.46 4.08
C TYR A 94 -15.46 -21.86 4.50
N THR A 95 -14.52 -22.69 4.93
CA THR A 95 -14.82 -24.04 5.41
C THR A 95 -15.12 -24.02 6.90
N LEU A 96 -16.10 -24.83 7.34
CA LEU A 96 -16.37 -25.04 8.78
C LEU A 96 -15.27 -25.88 9.46
N ASN A 97 -14.59 -26.72 8.68
CA ASN A 97 -13.48 -27.55 9.12
C ASN A 97 -12.13 -26.86 8.83
N SER A 98 -11.03 -27.62 8.84
CA SER A 98 -9.73 -27.13 8.37
C SER A 98 -9.82 -26.57 6.94
N CYS A 99 -9.09 -25.49 6.66
CA CYS A 99 -8.92 -25.01 5.29
C CYS A 99 -8.14 -26.02 4.42
N HIS A 100 -8.32 -25.95 3.11
CA HIS A 100 -7.62 -26.80 2.14
C HIS A 100 -6.09 -26.61 2.22
N TYR A 101 -5.63 -25.40 2.56
CA TYR A 101 -4.21 -25.13 2.78
C TYR A 101 -3.61 -25.95 3.93
N TYR A 102 -4.36 -26.13 5.02
CA TYR A 102 -3.91 -27.01 6.11
C TYR A 102 -3.83 -28.47 5.65
N GLN A 103 -4.83 -28.95 4.91
CA GLN A 103 -4.85 -30.33 4.37
C GLN A 103 -3.67 -30.62 3.43
N LEU A 104 -3.15 -29.58 2.76
CA LEU A 104 -1.96 -29.65 1.91
C LEU A 104 -0.64 -29.35 2.66
N ASN A 105 -0.66 -29.21 4.00
CA ASN A 105 0.49 -28.79 4.81
C ASN A 105 1.10 -27.44 4.37
N LYS A 106 0.27 -26.53 3.87
CA LYS A 106 0.65 -25.17 3.43
C LYS A 106 0.29 -24.07 4.43
N CYS A 107 -0.28 -24.43 5.59
CA CYS A 107 -0.38 -23.56 6.76
C CYS A 107 -0.40 -24.40 8.04
N PHE A 108 -0.25 -23.75 9.19
CA PHE A 108 -0.21 -24.43 10.49
C PHE A 108 -1.59 -24.55 11.17
N GLY A 109 -2.67 -24.21 10.46
CA GLY A 109 -4.01 -24.53 10.90
C GLY A 109 -4.63 -23.58 11.93
N ALA A 110 -4.38 -22.26 11.87
CA ALA A 110 -5.05 -21.28 12.74
C ALA A 110 -6.59 -21.40 12.76
N CYS A 111 -7.22 -21.87 11.68
CA CYS A 111 -8.67 -22.10 11.64
C CYS A 111 -9.18 -23.22 12.56
N ILE A 112 -8.30 -24.09 13.01
CA ILE A 112 -8.61 -25.22 13.90
C ILE A 112 -7.78 -25.18 15.18
N ASN A 113 -7.21 -24.01 15.52
CA ASN A 113 -6.30 -23.82 16.65
C ASN A 113 -5.05 -24.74 16.60
N GLY A 114 -4.58 -25.07 15.39
CA GLY A 114 -3.37 -25.86 15.18
C GLY A 114 -2.06 -25.09 15.40
N GLU A 115 -2.15 -23.77 15.54
CA GLU A 115 -1.04 -22.87 15.85
C GLU A 115 -1.46 -21.82 16.86
N SER A 116 -0.49 -21.28 17.61
CA SER A 116 -0.76 -20.20 18.57
C SER A 116 -1.23 -18.93 17.88
N ILE A 117 -1.95 -18.10 18.61
CA ILE A 117 -2.43 -16.79 18.12
C ILE A 117 -1.22 -15.89 17.85
N GLU A 118 -0.24 -15.93 18.73
CA GLU A 118 0.98 -15.14 18.67
C GLU A 118 1.79 -15.44 17.41
N ASP A 119 2.07 -16.72 17.14
CA ASP A 119 2.88 -17.14 15.98
C ASP A 119 2.18 -16.84 14.66
N TYR A 120 0.87 -17.05 14.60
CA TYR A 120 0.09 -16.70 13.43
C TYR A 120 0.06 -15.19 13.22
N ASN A 121 -0.22 -14.41 14.27
CA ASN A 121 -0.37 -12.97 14.18
C ASN A 121 0.93 -12.27 13.79
N ILE A 122 2.12 -12.79 14.16
CA ILE A 122 3.40 -12.26 13.64
C ILE A 122 3.41 -12.24 12.11
N ARG A 123 2.95 -13.31 11.47
CA ARG A 123 2.93 -13.43 10.00
C ARG A 123 1.79 -12.61 9.38
N ALA A 124 0.64 -12.56 10.03
CA ALA A 124 -0.46 -11.72 9.60
C ALA A 124 -0.11 -10.21 9.70
N SER A 125 0.61 -9.77 10.73
CA SER A 125 1.13 -8.41 10.86
C SER A 125 2.09 -8.03 9.73
N ARG A 126 2.97 -8.94 9.31
CA ARG A 126 3.79 -8.71 8.11
C ARG A 126 2.93 -8.56 6.86
N ALA A 127 1.86 -9.35 6.72
CA ALA A 127 0.94 -9.19 5.60
C ALA A 127 0.23 -7.83 5.62
N ILE A 128 -0.11 -7.31 6.80
CA ILE A 128 -0.65 -5.97 6.99
C ILE A 128 0.32 -4.92 6.46
N GLU A 129 1.62 -5.02 6.75
CA GLU A 129 2.64 -4.10 6.25
C GLU A 129 2.68 -4.07 4.70
N TYR A 130 2.63 -5.24 4.05
CA TYR A 130 2.57 -5.32 2.57
C TYR A 130 1.26 -4.81 1.98
N LEU A 131 0.14 -5.03 2.69
CA LEU A 131 -1.19 -4.61 2.25
C LEU A 131 -1.42 -3.13 2.49
N ASN A 132 -0.74 -2.53 3.47
CA ASN A 132 -0.94 -1.15 3.88
C ASN A 132 -0.41 -0.19 2.81
N GLN A 133 -1.31 0.24 1.96
CA GLN A 133 -1.04 1.21 0.90
C GLN A 133 -1.08 2.65 1.41
N LYS A 134 -1.19 2.91 2.71
CA LYS A 134 -1.16 4.26 3.29
C LYS A 134 0.02 4.43 4.22
N PHE A 135 0.70 5.56 4.14
CA PHE A 135 1.67 5.97 5.16
C PHE A 135 0.95 6.56 6.37
N ASP A 136 1.52 6.38 7.56
CA ASP A 136 0.91 6.86 8.82
C ASP A 136 1.31 8.31 9.16
N THR A 137 2.34 8.82 8.49
CA THR A 137 2.91 10.15 8.72
C THR A 137 3.14 10.85 7.40
N ASP A 138 3.08 12.18 7.44
CA ASP A 138 3.45 13.04 6.33
C ASP A 138 4.98 13.23 6.32
N PHE A 139 5.57 13.22 5.13
CA PHE A 139 7.01 13.41 4.98
C PHE A 139 7.41 13.79 3.56
N LEU A 140 8.63 14.33 3.44
CA LEU A 140 9.34 14.51 2.19
C LEU A 140 10.47 13.50 2.06
N ILE A 141 10.72 13.02 0.84
CA ILE A 141 11.96 12.33 0.49
C ILE A 141 12.81 13.27 -0.36
N LEU A 142 14.01 13.55 0.13
CA LEU A 142 15.03 14.32 -0.56
C LEU A 142 15.93 13.38 -1.36
N GLY A 143 16.23 13.74 -2.60
CA GLY A 143 17.23 13.04 -3.39
C GLY A 143 17.97 13.95 -4.35
N LYS A 144 18.85 13.38 -5.16
CA LYS A 144 19.66 14.14 -6.12
C LYS A 144 18.76 14.87 -7.11
N GLY A 145 18.95 16.17 -7.28
CA GLY A 145 18.28 16.93 -8.33
C GLY A 145 18.93 16.72 -9.70
N ARG A 146 18.43 17.44 -10.69
CA ARG A 146 18.88 17.43 -12.09
C ARG A 146 20.31 17.97 -12.20
N ASN A 147 20.67 18.94 -11.35
CA ASN A 147 22.00 19.52 -11.21
C ASN A 147 22.46 19.54 -9.72
N HIS A 148 23.65 20.07 -9.44
CA HIS A 148 24.26 20.03 -8.10
C HIS A 148 23.72 21.03 -7.08
N GLN A 149 22.96 22.05 -7.51
CA GLN A 149 22.40 23.11 -6.68
C GLN A 149 20.91 22.89 -6.37
N GLU A 150 20.34 21.78 -6.84
CA GLU A 150 18.95 21.42 -6.59
C GLU A 150 18.82 20.01 -6.01
N LYS A 151 17.75 19.81 -5.26
CA LYS A 151 17.26 18.52 -4.79
C LYS A 151 15.96 18.15 -5.48
N ALA A 152 15.80 16.86 -5.73
CA ALA A 152 14.51 16.29 -6.07
C ALA A 152 13.73 16.05 -4.77
N ILE A 153 12.44 16.37 -4.79
CA ILE A 153 11.52 16.23 -3.67
C ILE A 153 10.40 15.29 -4.06
N VAL A 154 10.07 14.34 -3.21
CA VAL A 154 8.85 13.52 -3.29
C VAL A 154 8.02 13.77 -2.04
N LEU A 155 6.75 14.15 -2.22
CA LEU A 155 5.83 14.47 -1.15
C LEU A 155 4.89 13.30 -0.85
N VAL A 156 4.82 12.93 0.43
CA VAL A 156 3.80 12.05 0.99
C VAL A 156 3.00 12.83 2.02
N GLU A 157 1.68 12.94 1.80
CA GLU A 157 0.77 13.72 2.65
C GLU A 157 -0.63 13.06 2.69
N ASP A 158 -1.27 13.06 3.86
CA ASP A 158 -2.48 12.26 4.20
C ASP A 158 -2.29 10.77 3.93
N GLY A 159 -1.07 10.28 4.13
CA GLY A 159 -0.71 8.91 3.88
C GLY A 159 -0.54 8.53 2.41
N TYR A 160 -0.53 9.47 1.47
CA TYR A 160 -0.36 9.20 0.04
C TYR A 160 0.69 10.04 -0.64
N TYR A 161 1.34 9.46 -1.65
CA TYR A 161 2.09 10.22 -2.63
C TYR A 161 1.24 11.34 -3.24
N ARG A 162 1.68 12.59 -3.06
CA ARG A 162 0.98 13.77 -3.57
C ARG A 162 1.70 14.47 -4.72
N GLY A 163 2.94 14.12 -5.01
CA GLY A 163 3.67 14.70 -6.15
C GLY A 163 5.17 14.74 -5.95
N TYR A 164 5.87 15.26 -6.95
CA TYR A 164 7.30 15.49 -6.91
C TYR A 164 7.65 16.88 -7.44
N GLY A 165 8.82 17.38 -7.07
CA GLY A 165 9.35 18.67 -7.50
C GLY A 165 10.88 18.68 -7.51
N TYR A 166 11.44 19.81 -7.95
CA TYR A 166 12.86 20.11 -7.81
C TYR A 166 12.96 21.49 -7.15
N VAL A 167 13.78 21.58 -6.11
CA VAL A 167 13.98 22.81 -5.35
C VAL A 167 15.46 23.10 -5.22
N ASP A 168 15.83 24.38 -5.28
CA ASP A 168 17.20 24.79 -5.02
C ASP A 168 17.54 24.60 -3.55
N ASP A 169 18.82 24.36 -3.22
CA ASP A 169 19.27 24.10 -1.85
C ASP A 169 18.91 25.27 -0.89
N GLU A 170 18.85 26.51 -1.38
CA GLU A 170 18.41 27.67 -0.61
C GLU A 170 16.95 27.54 -0.15
N VAL A 171 16.07 26.99 -1.01
CA VAL A 171 14.64 26.85 -0.74
C VAL A 171 14.37 25.87 0.40
N LEU A 172 15.24 24.87 0.58
CA LEU A 172 15.13 23.91 1.69
C LEU A 172 15.22 24.57 3.06
N SER A 173 15.78 25.77 3.15
CA SER A 173 15.91 26.53 4.40
C SER A 173 14.67 27.36 4.77
N TYR A 174 13.73 27.56 3.84
CA TYR A 174 12.55 28.42 4.02
C TYR A 174 11.32 27.71 4.61
N GLY A 175 11.45 26.44 4.99
CA GLY A 175 10.41 25.66 5.65
C GLY A 175 9.50 24.88 4.70
N ILE A 176 8.63 24.03 5.26
CA ILE A 176 7.91 23.00 4.51
C ILE A 176 6.93 23.54 3.46
N GLU A 177 6.24 24.65 3.76
CA GLU A 177 5.21 25.20 2.87
C GLU A 177 5.81 25.77 1.58
N GLU A 178 6.95 26.47 1.67
CA GLU A 178 7.68 26.96 0.49
C GLU A 178 8.16 25.80 -0.40
N ILE A 179 8.61 24.71 0.20
CA ILE A 179 9.00 23.50 -0.53
C ILE A 179 7.78 22.92 -1.26
N LYS A 180 6.61 22.84 -0.61
CA LYS A 180 5.37 22.31 -1.19
C LYS A 180 4.87 23.11 -2.39
N GLU A 181 5.09 24.43 -2.43
CA GLU A 181 4.71 25.27 -3.59
C GLU A 181 5.45 24.88 -4.87
N ASN A 182 6.65 24.31 -4.74
CA ASN A 182 7.47 23.86 -5.86
C ASN A 182 7.15 22.41 -6.32
N ILE A 183 6.15 21.77 -5.72
CA ILE A 183 5.79 20.38 -6.00
C ILE A 183 4.63 20.31 -6.99
N LYS A 184 4.87 19.62 -8.11
CA LYS A 184 3.80 19.30 -9.06
C LYS A 184 2.89 18.24 -8.45
N ARG A 185 1.74 18.69 -7.92
CA ARG A 185 0.77 17.77 -7.33
C ARG A 185 0.16 16.83 -8.37
N VAL A 186 -0.06 15.59 -7.96
CA VAL A 186 -0.68 14.53 -8.77
C VAL A 186 -1.93 13.97 -8.08
N LYS A 187 -2.78 13.28 -8.84
CA LYS A 187 -3.91 12.56 -8.26
C LYS A 187 -3.42 11.38 -7.44
N GLU A 188 -4.14 11.09 -6.36
CA GLU A 188 -3.89 9.94 -5.50
C GLU A 188 -3.81 8.63 -6.31
N ASN A 189 -2.76 7.87 -6.04
CA ASN A 189 -2.56 6.55 -6.61
C ASN A 189 -2.05 5.61 -5.51
N PRO A 190 -2.89 4.73 -4.95
CA PRO A 190 -2.46 3.80 -3.91
C PRO A 190 -1.27 2.90 -4.32
N GLU A 191 -1.08 2.66 -5.62
CA GLU A 191 0.05 1.87 -6.12
C GLU A 191 1.39 2.61 -6.01
N THR A 192 1.42 3.95 -6.10
CA THR A 192 2.68 4.72 -5.98
C THR A 192 3.24 4.65 -4.57
N ASN A 193 2.40 4.47 -3.55
CA ASN A 193 2.87 4.28 -2.19
C ASN A 193 3.68 2.99 -2.04
N ARG A 194 3.32 1.93 -2.77
CA ARG A 194 4.10 0.69 -2.79
C ARG A 194 5.49 0.90 -3.41
N ILE A 195 5.58 1.69 -4.48
CA ILE A 195 6.86 2.08 -5.09
C ILE A 195 7.72 2.83 -4.06
N ILE A 196 7.13 3.80 -3.37
CA ILE A 196 7.84 4.58 -2.34
C ILE A 196 8.30 3.69 -1.18
N ARG A 197 7.45 2.79 -0.66
CA ARG A 197 7.82 1.86 0.42
C ARG A 197 9.01 0.98 0.03
N GLN A 198 8.96 0.36 -1.15
CA GLN A 198 10.04 -0.49 -1.64
C GLN A 198 11.35 0.29 -1.82
N TYR A 199 11.26 1.52 -2.32
CA TYR A 199 12.41 2.41 -2.45
C TYR A 199 13.01 2.78 -1.08
N ILE A 200 12.15 3.04 -0.09
CA ILE A 200 12.53 3.35 1.29
C ILE A 200 13.21 2.13 1.96
N GLU A 201 12.79 0.90 1.70
CA GLU A 201 13.41 -0.26 2.35
C GLU A 201 14.85 -0.57 1.88
N HIS A 202 15.25 -0.12 0.68
CA HIS A 202 16.44 -0.65 -0.02
C HIS A 202 17.55 0.37 -0.27
N LYS A 203 17.42 1.63 0.16
CA LYS A 203 18.36 2.72 -0.15
C LYS A 203 18.62 3.60 1.07
N ASP A 204 19.75 4.31 1.10
CA ASP A 204 19.94 5.45 1.99
C ASP A 204 19.34 6.70 1.33
N TYR A 205 18.39 7.34 2.00
CA TYR A 205 17.75 8.58 1.58
C TYR A 205 17.52 9.47 2.80
N GLU A 206 17.33 10.76 2.54
CA GLU A 206 17.04 11.74 3.56
C GLU A 206 15.52 11.95 3.60
N ILE A 207 14.89 11.56 4.72
CA ILE A 207 13.47 11.80 4.99
C ILE A 207 13.34 12.98 5.96
N VAL A 208 12.46 13.92 5.61
CA VAL A 208 12.05 15.00 6.50
C VAL A 208 10.58 14.81 6.87
N TYR A 209 10.34 14.48 8.13
CA TYR A 209 9.00 14.41 8.72
C TYR A 209 8.58 15.81 9.19
N TYR A 210 7.27 16.09 9.14
CA TYR A 210 6.70 17.37 9.57
C TYR A 210 5.30 17.20 10.15
#